data_AF-A0A0S8DDR9-F1
#
_entry.id   AF-A0A0S8DDR9-F1
#
_cell.length_a   1.000
_cell.length_b   1.000
_cell.length_c   1.000
_cell.angle_alpha   90.00
_cell.angle_beta   90.00
_cell.angle_gamma   90.00
#
_symmetry.space_group_name_H-M   'P 1'
#
loop_
_entity.id
_entity.type
_entity.pdbx_description
1 polymer ?
#
loop_
_entity_poly.entity_id
_entity_poly.type
_entity_poly.pdbx_seq_one_letter_code
_entity_poly.pdbx_strand_id
1 'polypeptide(L)'
;MLNLAYKNAYDHAYLISNDSDLSPAIHLIRTNFPEKMFTTISPPHYYHSNELIKASSGKAKIKIEHLKRCLFPQNIFDVGGNIVTTCPKEYMPQEISS
;
A
#
# COMPACT_ATOMS: atom_id res chain seq x y z
N MET A 1 -2.71 -14.79 -4.45
CA MET A 1 -2.61 -14.12 -5.76
C MET A 1 -2.88 -15.05 -6.94
N LEU A 2 -2.18 -16.19 -7.07
CA LEU A 2 -2.31 -17.05 -8.26
C LEU A 2 -3.74 -17.53 -8.57
N ASN A 3 -4.49 -18.01 -7.57
CA ASN A 3 -5.88 -18.44 -7.77
C ASN A 3 -6.79 -17.30 -8.28
N LEU A 4 -6.55 -16.07 -7.84
CA LEU A 4 -7.29 -14.90 -8.31
C LEU A 4 -6.91 -14.54 -9.75
N ALA A 5 -5.64 -14.74 -10.13
CA ALA A 5 -5.18 -14.59 -11.51
C ALA A 5 -5.90 -15.58 -12.43
N TYR A 6 -5.90 -16.86 -12.03
CA TYR A 6 -6.56 -17.94 -12.73
C TYR A 6 -8.08 -17.70 -12.89
N LYS A 7 -8.73 -17.18 -11.85
CA LYS A 7 -10.15 -16.80 -11.89
C LYS A 7 -10.43 -15.47 -12.59
N ASN A 8 -9.41 -14.84 -13.15
CA ASN A 8 -9.52 -13.54 -13.80
C ASN A 8 -10.15 -12.45 -12.89
N ALA A 9 -9.88 -12.49 -11.58
CA ALA A 9 -10.51 -11.61 -10.60
C ALA A 9 -9.86 -10.22 -10.47
N TYR A 10 -8.76 -9.99 -11.19
CA TYR A 10 -8.09 -8.70 -11.28
C TYR A 10 -7.30 -8.63 -12.60
N ASP A 11 -7.03 -7.42 -13.07
CA ASP A 11 -6.10 -7.16 -14.18
C ASP A 11 -4.80 -6.54 -13.69
N HIS A 12 -4.90 -5.72 -12.65
CA HIS A 12 -3.76 -5.08 -12.00
C HIS A 12 -3.84 -5.27 -10.49
N ALA A 13 -2.79 -5.88 -9.93
CA ALA A 13 -2.64 -6.03 -8.48
C ALA A 13 -1.60 -5.04 -7.94
N TYR A 14 -1.98 -4.33 -6.88
CA TYR A 14 -1.09 -3.48 -6.10
C TYR A 14 -0.70 -4.22 -4.82
N LEU A 15 0.59 -4.54 -4.70
CA LEU A 15 1.11 -5.31 -3.57
C LEU A 15 1.87 -4.37 -2.63
N ILE A 16 1.28 -4.08 -1.47
CA ILE A 16 1.96 -3.32 -0.41
C ILE A 16 2.74 -4.32 0.44
N SER A 17 4.04 -4.46 0.18
CA SER A 17 4.91 -5.38 0.92
C SER A 17 6.37 -5.05 0.65
N ASN A 18 7.25 -5.48 1.55
CA ASN A 18 8.69 -5.53 1.33
C ASN A 18 9.27 -6.95 1.43
N ASP A 19 8.40 -7.96 1.38
CA ASP A 19 8.75 -9.37 1.50
C ASP A 19 9.21 -9.94 0.15
N SER A 20 10.52 -10.16 0.00
CA SER A 20 11.15 -10.70 -1.21
C SER A 20 10.64 -12.10 -1.58
N ASP A 21 10.13 -12.87 -0.62
CA ASP A 21 9.68 -14.24 -0.83
C ASP A 21 8.41 -14.31 -1.70
N LEU A 22 7.77 -13.17 -1.95
CA LEU A 22 6.65 -13.04 -2.88
C LEU A 22 7.10 -13.00 -4.36
N SER A 23 8.38 -12.76 -4.63
CA SER A 23 8.92 -12.61 -6.00
C SER A 23 8.67 -13.82 -6.90
N PRO A 24 8.88 -15.08 -6.45
CA PRO A 24 8.60 -16.27 -7.27
C PRO A 24 7.12 -16.39 -7.63
N ALA A 25 6.21 -16.06 -6.71
CA ALA A 25 4.77 -16.10 -6.97
C ALA A 25 4.35 -15.04 -8.00
N ILE A 26 4.91 -13.84 -7.93
CA ILE A 26 4.67 -12.78 -8.93
C ILE A 26 5.21 -13.21 -10.29
N HIS A 27 6.42 -13.78 -10.33
CA HIS A 27 7.02 -14.28 -11.56
C HIS A 27 6.15 -15.37 -12.19
N LEU A 28 5.72 -16.36 -11.40
CA LEU A 28 4.84 -17.43 -11.87
C LEU A 28 3.55 -16.88 -12.49
N ILE A 29 2.92 -15.90 -11.87
CA ILE A 29 1.69 -15.31 -12.41
C ILE A 29 1.98 -14.57 -13.71
N ARG A 30 2.99 -13.71 -13.75
CA ARG A 30 3.31 -12.94 -14.97
C ARG A 30 3.75 -13.82 -16.14
N THR A 31 4.35 -14.96 -15.87
CA THR A 31 4.72 -15.94 -16.90
C THR A 31 3.50 -16.67 -17.47
N ASN A 32 2.52 -17.02 -16.63
CA ASN A 32 1.31 -17.75 -17.07
C ASN A 32 0.18 -16.84 -17.54
N PHE A 33 0.16 -15.59 -17.08
CA PHE A 33 -0.87 -14.58 -17.32
C PHE A 33 -0.19 -13.23 -17.63
N PRO A 34 0.43 -13.08 -18.82
CA PRO A 34 1.28 -11.93 -19.15
C PRO A 34 0.53 -10.59 -19.21
N GLU A 35 -0.78 -10.62 -19.39
CA GLU A 35 -1.67 -9.46 -19.32
C GLU A 35 -1.85 -8.91 -17.90
N LYS A 36 -1.53 -9.70 -16.87
CA LYS A 36 -1.68 -9.29 -15.47
C LYS A 36 -0.56 -8.38 -15.03
N MET A 37 -0.92 -7.17 -14.61
CA MET A 37 0.02 -6.17 -14.11
C MET A 37 0.23 -6.30 -12.60
N PHE A 38 1.47 -6.10 -12.16
CA PHE A 38 1.82 -6.02 -10.75
C PHE A 38 2.57 -4.74 -10.43
N THR A 39 2.11 -4.01 -9.42
CA THR A 39 2.85 -2.87 -8.87
C THR A 39 3.17 -3.12 -7.41
N THR A 40 4.45 -3.13 -7.07
CA THR A 40 4.90 -3.23 -5.68
C THR A 40 4.99 -1.87 -5.03
N ILE A 41 4.42 -1.76 -3.84
CA ILE A 41 4.34 -0.55 -3.07
C ILE A 41 5.12 -0.74 -1.78
N SER A 42 6.23 -0.02 -1.62
CA SER A 42 6.97 -0.03 -0.36
C SER A 42 6.27 0.88 0.66
N PRO A 43 6.09 0.42 1.91
CA PRO A 43 5.68 1.29 3.00
C PRO A 43 6.73 2.40 3.28
N PRO A 44 6.36 3.44 4.05
CA PRO A 44 7.30 4.47 4.48
C PRO A 44 8.42 3.87 5.33
N HIS A 45 9.59 4.50 5.34
CA HIS A 45 10.81 4.06 6.05
C HIS A 45 11.45 2.75 5.56
N TYR A 46 10.75 1.94 4.75
CA TYR A 46 11.34 0.79 4.09
C TYR A 46 11.90 1.16 2.71
N TYR A 47 12.95 0.45 2.32
CA TYR A 47 13.46 0.43 0.95
C TYR A 47 12.82 -0.73 0.22
N HIS A 48 12.43 -0.54 -1.04
CA HIS A 48 11.96 -1.64 -1.87
C HIS A 48 13.02 -2.74 -1.97
N SER A 49 12.60 -3.99 -1.79
CA SER A 49 13.37 -5.14 -2.23
C SER A 49 13.60 -5.08 -3.75
N ASN A 50 14.88 -5.16 -4.15
CA ASN A 50 15.26 -5.18 -5.56
C ASN A 50 14.67 -6.39 -6.30
N GLU A 51 14.47 -7.51 -5.62
CA GLU A 51 13.87 -8.72 -6.19
C GLU A 51 12.40 -8.53 -6.49
N LEU A 52 11.66 -7.95 -5.54
CA LEU A 52 10.25 -7.58 -5.72
C LEU A 52 10.06 -6.61 -6.88
N ILE A 53 10.95 -5.61 -7.01
CA ILE A 53 10.93 -4.68 -8.14
C ILE A 53 11.10 -5.43 -9.46
N LYS A 54 12.12 -6.29 -9.55
CA LYS A 54 12.40 -7.07 -10.78
C LYS A 54 11.24 -7.99 -11.15
N ALA A 55 10.57 -8.58 -10.16
CA ALA A 55 9.41 -9.42 -10.39
C ALA A 55 8.16 -8.63 -10.81
N SER A 56 8.08 -7.34 -10.53
CA SER A 56 6.89 -6.50 -10.78
C SER A 56 6.90 -5.81 -12.15
N SER A 57 5.72 -5.37 -12.61
CA SER A 57 5.57 -4.50 -13.78
C SER A 57 5.86 -3.04 -13.46
N GLY A 58 5.71 -2.64 -12.19
CA GLY A 58 6.01 -1.29 -11.73
C GLY A 58 6.26 -1.22 -10.23
N LYS A 59 6.65 -0.03 -9.76
CA LYS A 59 6.87 0.24 -8.35
C LYS A 59 6.29 1.59 -7.94
N ALA A 60 5.80 1.69 -6.71
CA ALA A 60 5.41 2.94 -6.07
C ALA A 60 5.84 2.94 -4.60
N LYS A 61 5.84 4.10 -3.93
CA LYS A 61 6.19 4.22 -2.51
C LYS A 61 5.12 5.02 -1.78
N ILE A 62 4.70 4.53 -0.61
CA ILE A 62 3.92 5.34 0.31
C ILE A 62 4.89 6.33 0.98
N LYS A 63 4.69 7.62 0.72
CA LYS A 63 5.46 8.71 1.31
C LYS A 63 4.80 9.17 2.62
N ILE A 64 5.58 9.78 3.51
CA ILE A 64 5.06 10.39 4.73
C ILE A 64 4.03 11.48 4.42
N GLU A 65 4.20 12.23 3.34
CA GLU A 65 3.22 13.21 2.87
C GLU A 65 1.87 12.57 2.52
N HIS A 66 1.86 11.34 1.99
CA HIS A 66 0.61 10.63 1.72
C HIS A 66 -0.11 10.30 3.03
N LEU A 67 0.62 9.87 4.06
CA LEU A 67 0.05 9.60 5.38
C LEU A 67 -0.53 10.87 6.00
N LYS A 68 0.22 11.99 5.98
CA LYS A 68 -0.23 13.27 6.51
C LYS A 68 -1.51 13.78 5.84
N ARG A 69 -1.67 13.57 4.53
CA ARG A 69 -2.88 13.96 3.79
C ARG A 69 -4.08 13.05 4.06
N CYS A 70 -3.85 11.81 4.47
CA CYS A 70 -4.89 10.80 4.69
C CYS A 70 -5.21 10.58 6.18
N LEU A 71 -4.87 11.54 7.06
CA LEU A 71 -5.22 11.47 8.47
C LEU A 71 -6.73 11.58 8.64
N PHE A 72 -7.26 10.85 9.63
CA PHE A 72 -8.61 11.10 10.10
C PHE A 72 -8.71 12.47 10.77
N PRO A 73 -9.94 13.05 10.83
CA PRO A 73 -10.18 14.24 11.63
C PRO A 73 -9.74 14.04 13.09
N GLN A 74 -9.49 15.16 13.78
CA GLN A 74 -9.07 15.14 15.18
C GLN A 74 -10.04 14.35 16.07
N ASN A 75 -11.34 14.48 15.83
CA ASN A 75 -12.39 13.77 16.54
C ASN A 75 -13.22 12.95 15.54
N ILE A 76 -13.44 11.68 15.84
CA ILE A 76 -14.34 10.80 15.08
C ILE A 76 -15.63 10.64 15.89
N PHE A 77 -16.76 10.89 15.25
CA PHE A 77 -18.08 10.85 15.88
C PHE A 77 -18.88 9.63 15.45
N ASP A 78 -19.72 9.09 16.35
CA ASP A 78 -20.76 8.14 15.98
C ASP A 78 -21.98 8.85 15.34
N VAL A 79 -22.99 8.05 14.99
CA VAL A 79 -24.25 8.55 14.41
C VAL A 79 -25.04 9.44 15.39
N GLY A 80 -24.78 9.32 16.71
CA GLY A 80 -25.42 10.10 17.76
C GLY A 80 -24.66 11.39 18.13
N GLY A 81 -23.51 11.66 17.50
CA GLY A 81 -22.70 12.84 17.78
C GLY A 81 -21.73 12.69 18.97
N ASN A 82 -21.56 11.49 19.53
CA ASN A 82 -20.57 11.23 20.57
C ASN A 82 -19.19 11.00 19.96
N ILE A 83 -18.13 11.46 20.64
CA ILE A 83 -16.76 11.18 20.23
C ILE A 83 -16.43 9.71 20.52
N VAL A 84 -16.14 8.94 19.49
CA VAL A 84 -15.76 7.51 19.58
C VAL A 84 -14.26 7.35 19.74
N THR A 85 -13.48 8.19 19.06
CA THR A 85 -12.02 8.20 19.19
C THR A 85 -11.46 9.54 18.71
N THR A 86 -10.23 9.82 19.12
CA THR A 86 -9.47 10.97 18.65
C THR A 86 -8.20 10.51 17.93
N CYS A 87 -7.74 11.32 16.98
CA CYS A 87 -6.48 11.04 16.29
C CYS A 87 -5.30 11.41 17.22
N PRO A 88 -4.30 10.51 17.41
CA PRO A 88 -3.16 10.76 18.27
C PRO A 88 -2.42 12.06 17.93
N LYS A 89 -2.03 12.82 18.96
CA LYS A 89 -1.32 14.11 18.80
C LYS A 89 -0.02 13.98 17.99
N GLU A 90 0.67 12.86 18.16
CA GLU A 90 1.93 12.55 17.46
C GLU A 90 1.77 12.37 15.93
N TYR A 91 0.55 12.13 15.44
CA TYR A 91 0.27 12.04 14.01
C TYR A 91 -0.18 13.36 13.40
N MET A 92 -0.61 14.32 14.23
CA MET A 92 -1.02 15.63 13.76
C MET A 92 0.17 16.37 13.15
N PRO A 93 -0.01 17.02 11.98
CA PRO A 93 1.02 17.89 11.43
C PRO A 93 1.36 18.96 12.48
N GLN A 94 2.63 19.07 12.87
CA GLN A 94 3.08 20.20 13.68
C GLN A 94 3.00 21.44 12.79
N GLU A 95 2.14 22.40 13.15
CA GLU A 95 2.21 23.73 12.57
C GLU A 95 3.54 24.35 13.00
N ILE A 96 4.46 24.48 12.06
CA ILE A 96 5.66 25.29 12.27
C ILE A 96 5.16 26.73 12.22
N SER A 97 4.91 27.34 13.39
CA SER A 97 4.67 28.78 13.51
C SER A 97 5.84 29.51 12.84
N SER A 98 5.54 30.19 11.73
CA SER A 98 6.46 31.11 11.05
C SER A 98 6.29 32.51 11.60
#